data_AF-A0A915CF36-F1
#
_entry.id   AF-A0A915CF36-F1
#
_cell.length_a   1.000
_cell.length_b   1.000
_cell.length_c   1.000
_cell.angle_alpha   90.00
_cell.angle_beta   90.00
_cell.angle_gamma   90.00
#
_symmetry.space_group_name_H-M   'P 1'
#
loop_
_entity.id
_entity.type
_entity.pdbx_description
1 polymer ?
#
loop_
_entity_poly.entity_id
_entity_poly.type
_entity_poly.pdbx_seq_one_letter_code
_entity_poly.pdbx_strand_id
1 'polypeptide(L)'
;MCSCALASSSPQCHQKTGQCACMSGSTGSRCEACQHGYWNYGPFGCKKCDCEADLSLGIVCDVITGQCHCQDGTTGPRCDQCLPEYFRIPTYSCRLCDECVHLLNADSDALLISADVVNASVGNVSTKALTGARLKRIETEMSKLRVCSHEL
;
A
#
# COMPACT_ATOMS: atom_id res chain seq x y z
N MET A 1 33.90 25.65 -21.09
CA MET A 1 33.06 26.53 -20.25
C MET A 1 32.20 25.64 -19.37
N CYS A 2 32.05 25.96 -18.07
CA CYS A 2 31.12 25.24 -17.19
C CYS A 2 29.69 25.66 -17.51
N SER A 3 28.79 24.68 -17.66
CA SER A 3 27.37 24.93 -17.95
C SER A 3 26.48 24.07 -17.05
N CYS A 4 26.69 24.15 -15.75
CA CYS A 4 25.92 23.36 -14.77
C CYS A 4 24.42 23.68 -14.84
N ALA A 5 23.59 22.64 -14.72
CA ALA A 5 22.13 22.74 -14.78
C ALA A 5 21.54 23.12 -13.42
N LEU A 6 20.22 23.36 -13.38
CA LEU A 6 19.52 23.90 -12.22
C LEU A 6 19.65 23.05 -10.95
N ALA A 7 19.85 21.73 -11.06
CA ALA A 7 20.07 20.85 -9.92
C ALA A 7 21.55 20.74 -9.52
N SER A 8 22.33 21.80 -9.75
CA SER A 8 23.71 21.91 -9.29
C SER A 8 23.79 22.84 -8.08
N SER A 9 24.70 22.55 -7.15
CA SER A 9 24.92 23.40 -5.98
C SER A 9 25.58 24.74 -6.31
N SER A 10 26.27 24.82 -7.45
CA SER A 10 26.88 26.06 -7.95
C SER A 10 27.01 26.01 -9.49
N PRO A 11 27.20 27.17 -10.16
CA PRO A 11 27.51 27.21 -11.58
C PRO A 11 28.96 26.79 -11.91
N GLN A 12 29.80 26.57 -10.88
CA GLN A 12 31.18 26.15 -11.06
C GLN A 12 31.26 24.65 -11.28
N CYS A 13 32.21 24.24 -12.12
CA CYS A 13 32.50 22.84 -12.39
C CYS A 13 33.98 22.54 -12.15
N HIS A 14 34.30 21.27 -11.98
CA HIS A 14 35.66 20.83 -11.71
C HIS A 14 36.59 21.18 -12.89
N GLN A 15 37.70 21.86 -12.61
CA GLN A 15 38.55 22.50 -13.64
C GLN A 15 39.12 21.52 -14.68
N LYS A 16 39.37 20.25 -14.29
CA LYS A 16 39.95 19.25 -15.20
C LYS A 16 38.91 18.36 -15.88
N THR A 17 37.79 18.09 -15.23
CA THR A 17 36.82 17.08 -15.69
C THR A 17 35.53 17.70 -16.22
N GLY A 18 35.26 18.98 -15.92
CA GLY A 18 34.01 19.64 -16.26
C GLY A 18 32.80 19.21 -15.42
N GLN A 19 33.00 18.33 -14.43
CA GLN A 19 31.92 17.78 -13.60
C GLN A 19 31.35 18.85 -12.65
N CYS A 20 30.04 19.02 -12.69
CA CYS A 20 29.30 19.87 -11.76
C CYS A 20 29.00 19.12 -10.45
N ALA A 21 28.90 19.88 -9.35
CA ALA A 21 28.49 19.34 -8.06
C ALA A 21 26.96 19.28 -7.99
N CYS A 22 26.41 18.07 -7.99
CA CYS A 22 24.96 17.85 -8.09
C CYS A 22 24.26 17.88 -6.74
N MET A 23 23.03 18.40 -6.74
CA MET A 23 22.10 18.28 -5.62
C MET A 23 21.64 16.83 -5.43
N SER A 24 21.02 16.55 -4.28
CA SER A 24 20.50 15.23 -3.91
C SER A 24 19.62 14.62 -5.01
N GLY A 25 19.90 13.36 -5.34
CA GLY A 25 19.12 12.60 -6.33
C GLY A 25 19.34 13.01 -7.79
N SER A 26 20.23 13.96 -8.09
CA SER A 26 20.55 14.38 -9.46
C SER A 26 21.85 13.74 -9.96
N THR A 27 21.98 13.60 -11.28
CA THR A 27 23.10 12.93 -11.96
C THR A 27 23.39 13.57 -13.31
N GLY A 28 24.47 13.11 -13.94
CA GLY A 28 25.00 13.64 -15.18
C GLY A 28 26.17 14.58 -14.95
N SER A 29 26.91 14.86 -16.03
CA SER A 29 28.09 15.74 -15.95
C SER A 29 27.74 17.17 -15.56
N ARG A 30 26.50 17.58 -15.86
CA ARG A 30 25.95 18.91 -15.62
C ARG A 30 24.79 18.89 -14.61
N CYS A 31 24.52 17.74 -13.97
CA CYS A 31 23.40 17.56 -13.06
C CYS A 31 22.03 17.76 -13.73
N GLU A 32 21.90 17.29 -14.97
CA GLU A 32 20.76 17.54 -15.85
C GLU A 32 19.63 16.50 -15.75
N ALA A 33 19.84 15.41 -15.00
CA ALA A 33 18.90 14.30 -14.90
C ALA A 33 18.76 13.80 -13.46
N CYS A 34 17.69 13.05 -13.18
CA CYS A 34 17.54 12.34 -11.91
C CYS A 34 18.29 11.00 -11.92
N GLN A 35 18.79 10.60 -10.76
CA GLN A 35 19.30 9.26 -10.51
C GLN A 35 18.17 8.22 -10.59
N HIS A 36 18.51 6.95 -10.81
CA HIS A 36 17.55 5.85 -10.69
C HIS A 36 16.94 5.85 -9.27
N GLY A 37 15.62 5.70 -9.18
CA GLY A 37 14.90 5.80 -7.91
C GLY A 37 14.66 7.24 -7.44
N TYR A 38 14.79 8.23 -8.34
CA TYR A 38 14.43 9.62 -8.09
C TYR A 38 13.58 10.21 -9.23
N TRP A 39 12.73 11.17 -8.91
CA TRP A 39 11.77 11.81 -9.80
C TRP A 39 11.62 13.30 -9.48
N ASN A 40 10.85 14.05 -10.29
CA ASN A 40 10.54 15.47 -10.08
C ASN A 40 11.79 16.36 -9.99
N TYR A 41 12.48 16.47 -11.12
CA TYR A 41 13.67 17.29 -11.28
C TYR A 41 13.40 18.78 -11.01
N GLY A 42 14.17 19.38 -10.10
CA GLY A 42 14.01 20.78 -9.70
C GLY A 42 15.28 21.39 -9.11
N PRO A 43 15.25 22.68 -8.73
CA PRO A 43 16.45 23.42 -8.31
C PRO A 43 17.09 22.87 -7.02
N PHE A 44 16.34 22.08 -6.26
CA PHE A 44 16.81 21.41 -5.05
C PHE A 44 17.22 19.95 -5.29
N GLY A 45 17.35 19.53 -6.54
CA GLY A 45 17.64 18.16 -6.94
C GLY A 45 16.38 17.40 -7.33
N CYS A 46 16.38 16.09 -7.08
CA CYS A 46 15.26 15.21 -7.34
C CYS A 46 14.72 14.61 -6.05
N LYS A 47 13.44 14.25 -6.04
CA LYS A 47 12.78 13.56 -4.94
C LYS A 47 13.00 12.06 -5.04
N LYS A 48 13.25 11.39 -3.92
CA LYS A 48 13.36 9.93 -3.90
C LYS A 48 12.00 9.30 -4.22
N CYS A 49 11.99 8.23 -5.01
CA CYS A 49 10.82 7.39 -5.18
C CYS A 49 10.46 6.73 -3.85
N ASP A 50 9.16 6.57 -3.60
CA ASP A 50 8.64 6.06 -2.34
C ASP A 50 7.77 4.81 -2.59
N CYS A 51 8.30 3.89 -3.39
CA CYS A 51 7.63 2.65 -3.76
C CYS A 51 7.59 1.67 -2.59
N GLU A 52 6.43 1.06 -2.32
CA GLU A 52 6.25 0.02 -1.32
C GLU A 52 7.03 -1.23 -1.75
N ALA A 53 8.01 -1.63 -0.94
CA ALA A 53 9.00 -2.63 -1.33
C ALA A 53 8.37 -4.01 -1.56
N ASP A 54 7.36 -4.34 -0.77
CA ASP A 54 6.68 -5.65 -0.84
C ASP A 54 5.71 -5.75 -2.02
N LEU A 55 5.28 -4.62 -2.57
CA LEU A 55 4.14 -4.53 -3.49
C LEU A 55 4.51 -3.87 -4.83
N SER A 56 5.75 -3.42 -4.99
CA SER A 56 6.30 -2.87 -6.23
C SER A 56 7.24 -3.87 -6.90
N LEU A 57 7.46 -3.74 -8.21
CA LEU A 57 8.50 -4.49 -8.94
C LEU A 57 9.92 -3.94 -8.71
N GLY A 58 10.05 -2.86 -7.95
CA GLY A 58 11.33 -2.26 -7.59
C GLY A 58 11.18 -0.89 -6.95
N ILE A 59 12.30 -0.19 -6.83
CA ILE A 59 12.38 1.13 -6.20
C ILE A 59 12.38 2.29 -7.22
N VAL A 60 12.33 1.98 -8.51
CA VAL A 60 12.34 2.98 -9.59
C VAL A 60 10.90 3.33 -9.94
N CYS A 61 10.60 4.62 -9.94
CA CYS A 61 9.33 5.18 -10.33
C CYS A 61 9.48 6.01 -11.61
N ASP A 62 8.36 6.34 -12.25
CA ASP A 62 8.34 7.24 -13.39
C ASP A 62 8.93 8.60 -13.02
N VAL A 63 9.88 9.07 -13.84
CA VAL A 63 10.71 10.25 -13.51
C VAL A 63 9.94 11.58 -13.48
N ILE A 64 8.75 11.61 -14.09
CA ILE A 64 7.90 12.81 -14.16
C ILE A 64 6.80 12.76 -13.10
N THR A 65 6.04 11.67 -13.06
CA THR A 65 4.83 11.50 -12.23
C THR A 65 5.14 10.94 -10.85
N GLY A 66 6.26 10.23 -10.68
CA GLY A 66 6.58 9.51 -9.46
C GLY A 66 5.84 8.19 -9.29
N GLN A 67 5.10 7.73 -10.30
CA GLN A 67 4.33 6.48 -10.25
C GLN A 67 5.25 5.26 -10.20
N CYS A 68 5.07 4.41 -9.19
CA CYS A 68 5.77 3.15 -9.05
C CYS A 68 5.17 2.07 -9.96
N HIS A 69 5.98 1.08 -10.32
CA HIS A 69 5.52 -0.08 -11.07
C HIS A 69 5.05 -1.17 -10.11
N CYS A 70 3.74 -1.41 -10.06
CA CYS A 70 3.12 -2.27 -9.06
C CYS A 70 3.18 -3.75 -9.46
N GLN A 71 3.21 -4.63 -8.46
CA GLN A 71 2.95 -6.06 -8.65
C GLN A 71 1.48 -6.31 -9.01
N ASP A 72 1.22 -7.50 -9.54
CA ASP A 72 -0.15 -7.95 -9.82
C ASP A 72 -1.00 -7.90 -8.55
N GLY A 73 -2.22 -7.36 -8.66
CA GLY A 73 -3.11 -7.24 -7.50
C GLY A 73 -2.89 -5.98 -6.65
N THR A 74 -1.94 -5.11 -7.02
CA THR A 74 -1.61 -3.89 -6.28
C THR A 74 -1.89 -2.63 -7.10
N THR A 75 -2.24 -1.54 -6.43
CA THR A 75 -2.53 -0.23 -7.00
C THR A 75 -2.03 0.92 -6.13
N GLY A 76 -2.22 2.15 -6.61
CA GLY A 76 -1.78 3.39 -5.97
C GLY A 76 -0.45 3.94 -6.51
N PRO A 77 -0.12 5.21 -6.24
CA PRO A 77 1.10 5.85 -6.75
C PRO A 77 2.38 5.22 -6.20
N ARG A 78 2.29 4.66 -5.00
CA ARG A 78 3.38 4.00 -4.27
C ARG A 78 3.23 2.48 -4.28
N CYS A 79 2.21 1.94 -4.94
CA CYS A 79 1.86 0.53 -4.89
C CYS A 79 1.58 0.04 -3.46
N ASP A 80 0.91 0.85 -2.63
CA ASP A 80 0.67 0.59 -1.21
C ASP A 80 -0.74 0.05 -0.92
N GLN A 81 -1.53 -0.22 -1.96
CA GLN A 81 -2.93 -0.64 -1.86
C GLN A 81 -3.16 -1.89 -2.69
N CYS A 82 -4.08 -2.76 -2.28
CA CYS A 82 -4.55 -3.85 -3.12
C CYS A 82 -5.64 -3.37 -4.08
N LEU A 83 -5.74 -3.99 -5.24
CA LEU A 83 -6.88 -3.82 -6.14
C LEU A 83 -8.18 -4.29 -5.44
N PRO A 84 -9.36 -3.85 -5.93
CA PRO A 84 -10.63 -4.46 -5.53
C PRO A 84 -10.57 -5.99 -5.68
N GLU A 85 -11.22 -6.73 -4.78
CA GLU A 85 -11.16 -8.20 -4.68
C GLU A 85 -9.79 -8.80 -4.28
N TYR A 86 -8.78 -7.97 -4.00
CA TYR A 86 -7.50 -8.41 -3.44
C TYR A 86 -7.38 -8.04 -1.96
N PHE A 87 -6.86 -8.96 -1.18
CA PHE A 87 -6.58 -8.77 0.24
C PHE A 87 -5.08 -8.80 0.54
N ARG A 88 -4.63 -7.91 1.44
CA ARG A 88 -3.24 -7.84 1.86
C ARG A 88 -2.96 -8.91 2.91
N ILE A 89 -2.23 -9.95 2.53
CA ILE A 89 -1.79 -11.01 3.45
C ILE A 89 -0.37 -10.66 3.92
N PRO A 90 -0.11 -10.53 5.24
CA PRO A 90 1.24 -10.38 5.74
C PRO A 90 2.13 -11.49 5.17
N THR A 91 3.31 -11.15 4.66
CA THR A 91 4.27 -12.05 3.96
C THR A 91 3.92 -12.51 2.54
N TYR A 92 2.68 -12.35 2.05
CA TYR A 92 2.27 -12.86 0.74
C TYR A 92 1.71 -11.79 -0.22
N SER A 93 1.99 -10.50 0.02
CA SER A 93 1.55 -9.38 -0.83
C SER A 93 0.01 -9.32 -0.94
N CYS A 94 -0.52 -8.70 -2.00
CA CYS A 94 -1.93 -8.69 -2.35
C CYS A 94 -2.30 -10.01 -3.03
N ARG A 95 -3.33 -10.70 -2.53
CA ARG A 95 -3.87 -11.94 -3.10
C ARG A 95 -5.34 -11.79 -3.44
N LEU A 96 -5.72 -12.30 -4.61
CA LEU A 96 -7.12 -12.38 -5.03
C LEU A 96 -7.89 -13.27 -4.03
N CYS A 97 -9.09 -12.86 -3.60
CA CYS A 97 -9.99 -13.75 -2.87
C CYS A 97 -10.33 -14.94 -3.79
N ASP A 98 -10.07 -16.17 -3.35
CA ASP A 98 -10.37 -17.38 -4.13
C ASP A 98 -11.75 -17.97 -3.76
N GLU A 99 -12.18 -18.96 -4.53
CA GLU A 99 -13.47 -19.64 -4.32
C GLU A 99 -13.59 -20.20 -2.90
N CYS A 100 -12.50 -20.70 -2.31
CA CYS A 100 -12.50 -21.22 -0.95
C CYS A 100 -12.75 -20.10 0.08
N VAL A 101 -12.19 -18.89 -0.12
CA VAL A 101 -12.48 -17.74 0.74
C VAL A 101 -13.95 -17.33 0.63
N HIS A 102 -14.53 -17.35 -0.57
CA HIS A 102 -15.97 -17.07 -0.73
C HIS A 102 -16.85 -18.12 -0.05
N LEU A 103 -16.50 -19.41 -0.16
CA LEU A 103 -17.21 -20.50 0.50
C LEU A 103 -17.11 -20.41 2.03
N LEU A 104 -15.92 -20.11 2.58
CA LEU A 104 -15.74 -19.90 4.02
C LEU A 104 -16.54 -18.69 4.54
N ASN A 105 -16.64 -17.63 3.75
CA ASN A 105 -17.46 -16.47 4.11
C ASN A 105 -18.95 -16.84 4.10
N ALA A 106 -19.41 -17.59 3.10
CA ALA A 106 -20.79 -18.06 3.05
C ALA A 106 -21.14 -18.97 4.25
N ASP A 107 -20.26 -19.89 4.61
CA ASP A 107 -20.41 -20.72 5.81
C ASP A 107 -20.40 -19.89 7.09
N SER A 108 -19.53 -18.87 7.18
CA SER A 108 -19.50 -17.95 8.32
C SER A 108 -20.81 -17.15 8.46
N ASP A 109 -21.38 -16.66 7.36
CA ASP A 109 -22.64 -15.91 7.39
C ASP A 109 -23.83 -16.81 7.74
N ALA A 110 -23.84 -18.06 7.25
CA ALA A 110 -24.83 -19.06 7.66
C ALA A 110 -24.74 -19.38 9.16
N LEU A 111 -23.51 -19.45 9.70
CA LEU A 111 -23.28 -19.62 11.12
C LEU A 111 -23.77 -18.43 11.94
N LEU A 112 -23.61 -17.18 11.46
CA LEU A 112 -24.15 -15.99 12.13
C LEU A 112 -25.68 -16.01 12.19
N ILE A 113 -26.36 -16.39 11.11
CA ILE A 113 -27.83 -16.56 11.11
C ILE A 113 -28.24 -17.62 12.15
N SER A 114 -27.53 -18.75 12.20
CA SER A 114 -27.82 -19.80 13.17
C SER A 114 -27.59 -19.32 14.62
N ALA A 115 -26.56 -18.50 14.84
CA ALA A 115 -26.26 -17.90 16.14
C ALA A 115 -27.36 -16.93 16.58
N ASP A 116 -27.93 -16.14 15.66
CA ASP A 116 -29.07 -15.26 15.94
C ASP A 116 -30.32 -16.04 16.37
N VAL A 117 -30.62 -17.15 15.71
CA VAL A 117 -31.73 -18.04 16.09
C VAL A 117 -31.49 -18.61 17.49
N VAL A 118 -30.28 -19.10 17.77
CA VAL A 118 -29.91 -19.60 19.10
C VAL A 118 -29.95 -18.47 20.13
N ASN A 119 -29.50 -17.27 19.80
CA ASN A 119 -29.50 -16.10 20.69
C ASN A 119 -30.93 -15.63 21.01
N ALA A 120 -31.84 -15.66 20.04
CA ALA A 120 -33.26 -15.40 20.25
C ALA A 120 -33.89 -16.49 21.14
N SER A 121 -33.52 -17.75 20.92
CA SER A 121 -33.95 -18.88 21.74
C SER A 121 -33.45 -18.76 23.19
N VAL A 122 -32.17 -18.39 23.37
CA VAL A 122 -31.50 -18.18 24.66
C VAL A 122 -31.99 -16.91 25.35
N GLY A 123 -32.32 -15.84 24.61
CA GLY A 123 -32.91 -14.61 25.15
C GLY A 123 -34.34 -14.82 25.66
N ASN A 124 -35.06 -15.79 25.08
CA ASN A 124 -36.35 -16.27 25.60
C ASN A 124 -36.20 -17.22 26.80
N VAL A 125 -34.99 -17.71 27.08
CA VAL A 125 -34.66 -18.31 28.38
C VAL A 125 -34.44 -17.14 29.36
N SER A 126 -34.96 -17.24 30.58
CA SER A 126 -34.77 -16.20 31.61
C SER A 126 -33.29 -16.09 32.03
N THR A 127 -32.50 -15.35 31.26
CA THR A 127 -31.05 -15.14 31.44
C THR A 127 -30.74 -13.83 32.16
N LYS A 128 -31.59 -13.41 33.12
CA LYS A 128 -31.29 -12.30 34.06
C LYS A 128 -30.00 -12.52 34.87
N ALA A 129 -29.32 -13.68 34.75
CA ALA A 129 -28.26 -14.08 35.66
C ALA A 129 -26.80 -14.06 35.13
N LEU A 130 -26.43 -14.10 33.83
CA LEU A 130 -25.00 -14.38 33.53
C LEU A 130 -24.23 -13.76 32.36
N THR A 131 -24.81 -13.20 31.28
CA THR A 131 -23.98 -13.14 30.04
C THR A 131 -24.10 -11.91 29.14
N GLY A 132 -24.70 -10.82 29.60
CA GLY A 132 -24.89 -9.62 28.76
C GLY A 132 -23.61 -8.86 28.37
N ALA A 133 -22.53 -8.97 29.15
CA ALA A 133 -21.33 -8.14 28.94
C ALA A 133 -20.20 -8.81 28.14
N ARG A 134 -20.16 -10.15 28.05
CA ARG A 134 -19.10 -10.89 27.33
C ARG A 134 -19.35 -11.01 25.83
N LEU A 135 -20.62 -11.11 25.39
CA LEU A 135 -20.96 -11.25 23.97
C LEU A 135 -20.58 -10.02 23.14
N LYS A 136 -20.81 -8.82 23.67
CA LYS A 136 -20.55 -7.56 22.96
C LYS A 136 -19.08 -7.38 22.56
N ARG A 137 -18.15 -7.98 23.32
CA ARG A 137 -16.71 -7.95 23.04
C ARG A 137 -16.30 -8.90 21.92
N ILE A 138 -17.01 -10.02 21.77
CA ILE A 138 -16.75 -11.02 20.72
C ILE A 138 -17.34 -10.54 19.38
N GLU A 139 -18.52 -9.92 19.41
CA GLU A 139 -19.19 -9.32 18.25
C GLU A 139 -18.37 -8.18 17.62
N THR A 140 -17.69 -7.38 18.45
CA THR A 140 -16.83 -6.27 17.98
C THR A 140 -15.53 -6.75 17.31
N GLU A 141 -15.08 -7.98 17.61
CA GLU A 141 -13.87 -8.55 17.00
C GLU A 141 -14.19 -9.29 15.69
N MET A 142 -15.40 -9.86 15.55
CA MET A 142 -15.89 -10.49 14.31
C MET A 142 -16.14 -9.48 13.18
N SER A 143 -16.51 -8.23 13.48
CA SER A 143 -16.81 -7.20 12.48
C SER A 143 -15.58 -6.68 11.72
N LYS A 144 -14.36 -6.99 12.18
CA LYS A 144 -13.11 -6.64 11.49
C LYS A 144 -12.73 -7.60 10.36
N LEU A 145 -13.46 -8.71 10.19
CA LEU A 145 -13.12 -9.79 9.24
C LEU A 145 -13.89 -9.74 7.91
N ARG A 146 -14.76 -8.76 7.68
CA ARG A 146 -15.53 -8.66 6.43
C ARG A 146 -14.82 -7.75 5.42
N VAL A 147 -13.90 -8.34 4.65
CA VAL A 147 -13.19 -7.63 3.57
C VAL A 147 -13.45 -8.27 2.19
N CYS A 148 -13.82 -9.55 2.11
CA CYS A 148 -14.23 -10.21 0.83
C CYS A 148 -15.76 -10.44 0.74
N SER A 149 -16.60 -9.76 1.54
CA SER A 149 -18.05 -10.03 1.62
C SER A 149 -18.93 -9.02 0.87
N HIS A 150 -18.36 -8.07 0.14
CA HIS A 150 -19.11 -6.94 -0.41
C HIS A 150 -18.80 -6.72 -1.89
N GLU A 151 -19.31 -7.60 -2.76
CA GLU A 151 -19.73 -7.30 -4.14
C GLU A 151 -20.37 -8.56 -4.77
N LEU A 152 -21.65 -8.79 -4.45
CA LEU A 152 -22.60 -9.58 -5.23
C LEU A 152 -23.94 -8.83 -5.28
#